data_AF-A0A8C2KE86-F1
#
_entry.id   AF-A0A8C2KE86-F1
#
_cell.length_a   1.000
_cell.length_b   1.000
_cell.length_c   1.000
_cell.angle_alpha   90.00
_cell.angle_beta   90.00
_cell.angle_gamma   90.00
#
_symmetry.space_group_name_H-M   'P 1'
#
loop_
_entity.id
_entity.type
_entity.pdbx_description
1 polymer ?
#
loop_
_entity_poly.entity_id
_entity_poly.type
_entity_poly.pdbx_seq_one_letter_code
_entity_poly.pdbx_strand_id
1 'polypeptide(L)'
;MKMTEENNAVKPNVTEDDVRLLIKRKDDIEEQIKAYHDMLQTRHFVERVLCSATNGVDLNAAAKMEVTEPAVSLPAPFALVDAVTQGSPAFQAGLRVGDEILEFGSINTHNFRNLRDVASVVQHSEGKSLRVGVIRSGQEVHLNLTPKQWSGRGLLGCNLVPLHR
;
A
#
# COMPACT_ATOMS: atom_id res chain seq x y z
N MET A 1 19.98 -23.83 -58.25
CA MET A 1 20.53 -24.00 -56.89
C MET A 1 21.19 -22.67 -56.51
N LYS A 2 20.50 -21.88 -55.69
CA LYS A 2 20.85 -20.56 -55.15
C LYS A 2 20.17 -20.55 -53.77
N MET A 3 20.67 -20.01 -52.67
CA MET A 3 21.89 -19.33 -52.28
C MET A 3 22.00 -19.58 -50.76
N THR A 4 23.21 -19.64 -50.26
CA THR A 4 23.55 -19.59 -48.83
C THR A 4 23.06 -18.29 -48.21
N GLU A 5 22.30 -18.36 -47.12
CA GLU A 5 21.91 -17.20 -46.30
C GLU A 5 22.45 -17.41 -44.89
N GLU A 6 23.67 -16.91 -44.67
CA GLU A 6 24.34 -16.83 -43.38
C GLU A 6 23.68 -15.73 -42.55
N ASN A 7 22.85 -16.11 -41.59
CA ASN A 7 22.25 -15.19 -40.62
C ASN A 7 23.27 -14.82 -39.54
N ASN A 8 23.96 -13.70 -39.73
CA ASN A 8 24.87 -13.12 -38.74
C ASN A 8 24.08 -12.50 -37.57
N ALA A 9 23.92 -13.26 -36.49
CA ALA A 9 23.35 -12.78 -35.24
C ALA A 9 24.35 -11.82 -34.56
N VAL A 10 24.17 -10.51 -34.78
CA VAL A 10 24.88 -9.46 -34.04
C VAL A 10 24.50 -9.57 -32.56
N LYS A 11 25.35 -10.22 -31.77
CA LYS A 11 25.27 -10.23 -30.31
C LYS A 11 25.62 -8.82 -29.81
N PRO A 12 24.84 -8.20 -28.91
CA PRO A 12 25.18 -6.88 -28.38
C PRO A 12 26.48 -7.01 -27.57
N ASN A 13 27.56 -6.41 -28.07
CA ASN A 13 28.84 -6.38 -27.38
C ASN A 13 28.73 -5.28 -26.30
N VAL A 14 28.39 -5.69 -25.07
CA VAL A 14 28.32 -4.79 -23.93
C VAL A 14 29.74 -4.39 -23.55
N THR A 15 30.09 -3.12 -23.74
CA THR A 15 31.42 -2.57 -23.49
C THR A 15 31.68 -2.40 -21.99
N GLU A 16 32.95 -2.50 -21.57
CA GLU A 16 33.32 -2.33 -20.15
C GLU A 16 32.92 -0.95 -19.59
N ASP A 17 32.89 0.08 -20.44
CA ASP A 17 32.40 1.41 -20.11
C ASP A 17 30.90 1.43 -19.81
N ASP A 18 30.09 0.65 -20.54
CA ASP A 18 28.66 0.51 -20.26
C ASP A 18 28.43 -0.18 -18.91
N VAL A 19 29.25 -1.20 -18.58
CA VAL A 19 29.18 -1.87 -17.28
C VAL A 19 29.54 -0.91 -16.15
N ARG A 20 30.58 -0.10 -16.30
CA ARG A 20 30.96 0.92 -15.31
C ARG A 20 29.89 1.99 -15.15
N LEU A 21 29.27 2.42 -16.24
CA LEU A 21 28.18 3.39 -16.21
C LEU A 21 26.95 2.82 -15.49
N LEU A 22 26.63 1.54 -15.72
CA LEU A 22 25.54 0.85 -15.04
C LEU A 22 25.81 0.65 -13.55
N ILE A 23 27.04 0.33 -13.15
CA ILE A 23 27.43 0.24 -11.73
C ILE A 23 27.27 1.58 -11.05
N LYS A 24 27.82 2.66 -11.63
CA LYS A 24 27.69 4.00 -11.07
C LYS A 24 26.22 4.42 -10.93
N ARG A 25 25.41 4.14 -11.95
CA ARG A 25 23.98 4.48 -11.94
C ARG A 25 23.19 3.63 -10.94
N LYS A 26 23.61 2.39 -10.69
CA LYS A 26 23.05 1.54 -9.63
C LYS A 26 23.39 2.12 -8.26
N ASP A 27 24.64 2.52 -8.03
CA ASP A 27 25.08 3.10 -6.75
C ASP A 27 24.32 4.40 -6.43
N ASP A 28 24.13 5.28 -7.43
CA ASP A 28 23.32 6.51 -7.28
C ASP A 28 21.87 6.20 -6.88
N ILE A 29 21.27 5.15 -7.46
CA ILE A 29 19.89 4.73 -7.14
C ILE A 29 19.83 4.11 -5.74
N GLU A 30 20.81 3.29 -5.37
CA GLU A 30 20.89 2.71 -4.03
C GLU A 30 21.04 3.79 -2.95
N GLU A 31 21.80 4.84 -3.23
CA GLU A 31 21.95 5.99 -2.34
C GLU A 31 20.66 6.80 -2.22
N GLN A 32 19.95 7.04 -3.33
CA GLN A 32 18.64 7.71 -3.31
C GLN A 32 17.60 6.91 -2.50
N ILE A 33 17.59 5.59 -2.61
CA ILE A 33 16.69 4.73 -1.82
C ILE A 33 17.05 4.80 -0.33
N LYS A 34 18.34 4.78 0.02
CA LYS A 34 18.80 4.91 1.40
C LYS A 34 18.41 6.25 2.01
N ALA A 35 18.62 7.35 1.28
CA ALA A 35 18.26 8.69 1.75
C ALA A 35 16.75 8.82 2.00
N TYR A 36 15.92 8.28 1.10
CA TYR A 36 14.47 8.28 1.27
C TYR A 36 14.03 7.44 2.49
N HIS A 37 14.63 6.25 2.67
CA HIS A 37 14.36 5.39 3.81
C HIS A 37 14.75 6.05 5.14
N ASP A 38 15.90 6.72 5.20
CA ASP A 38 16.38 7.42 6.40
C ASP A 38 15.50 8.64 6.74
N MET A 39 15.03 9.37 5.74
CA MET A 39 14.07 10.48 5.95
C MET A 39 12.72 9.97 6.48
N LEU A 40 12.23 8.84 5.98
CA LEU A 40 11.00 8.20 6.50
C LEU A 40 11.19 7.67 7.93
N GLN A 41 12.35 7.09 8.25
CA GLN A 41 12.65 6.62 9.60
C GLN A 41 12.81 7.79 10.60
N THR A 42 13.46 8.87 10.18
CA THR A 42 13.59 10.10 10.99
C THR A 42 12.23 10.70 11.29
N ARG A 43 11.31 10.71 10.32
CA ARG A 43 9.92 11.18 10.52
C ARG A 43 9.18 10.35 11.57
N HIS A 44 9.28 9.02 11.53
CA HIS A 44 8.68 8.15 12.55
C HIS A 44 9.33 8.27 13.93
N PHE A 45 10.62 8.64 14.00
CA PHE A 45 11.31 8.83 15.27
C PHE A 45 10.89 10.14 15.97
N VAL A 46 10.75 11.24 15.22
CA VAL A 46 10.31 12.54 15.78
C VAL A 46 8.86 12.47 16.29
N GLU A 47 7.99 11.73 15.59
CA GLU A 47 6.59 11.49 16.00
C GLU A 47 6.48 10.71 17.32
N ARG A 48 7.42 9.78 17.59
CA ARG A 48 7.51 9.06 18.88
C ARG A 48 8.09 9.90 20.00
N VAL A 49 9.03 10.80 19.72
CA VAL A 49 9.70 11.63 20.74
C VAL A 49 8.79 12.76 21.26
N LEU A 50 7.88 13.28 20.44
CA LEU A 50 6.90 14.27 20.91
C LEU A 50 5.84 13.70 21.88
N CYS A 51 5.59 12.38 21.87
CA CYS A 51 4.61 11.74 22.76
C CYS A 51 5.09 11.52 24.21
N SER A 52 6.39 11.64 24.52
CA SER A 52 6.88 11.42 25.89
C SER A 52 6.85 12.66 26.79
N ALA A 53 6.41 13.82 26.27
CA ALA A 53 6.46 15.09 26.98
C ALA A 53 5.09 15.60 27.52
N THR A 54 4.05 14.77 27.62
CA THR A 54 2.79 15.18 28.27
C THR A 54 2.48 14.29 29.47
N ASN A 55 3.14 14.59 30.60
CA ASN A 55 2.71 14.10 31.91
C ASN A 55 1.51 14.91 32.41
N GLY A 56 0.34 14.27 32.40
CA GLY A 56 -0.84 14.60 33.23
C GLY A 56 -1.56 15.91 32.90
N VAL A 57 -2.76 15.84 32.30
CA VAL A 57 -4.07 15.77 33.01
C VAL A 57 -5.23 15.85 32.00
N ASP A 58 -6.34 15.20 32.38
CA ASP A 58 -7.73 15.42 31.99
C ASP A 58 -8.30 14.94 30.63
N LEU A 59 -9.36 14.14 30.79
CA LEU A 59 -10.32 13.68 29.79
C LEU A 59 -11.39 14.76 29.57
N ASN A 60 -11.40 15.41 28.41
CA ASN A 60 -12.61 15.68 27.60
C ASN A 60 -12.35 16.74 26.49
N ALA A 61 -13.16 16.60 25.44
CA ALA A 61 -13.48 17.62 24.44
C ALA A 61 -12.45 17.86 23.33
N ALA A 62 -12.72 17.18 22.21
CA ALA A 62 -12.79 17.76 20.87
C ALA A 62 -12.27 19.20 20.72
N ALA A 63 -11.09 19.37 20.13
CA ALA A 63 -10.76 20.56 19.35
C ALA A 63 -9.59 20.28 18.41
N LYS A 64 -9.92 20.19 17.13
CA LYS A 64 -9.18 20.76 15.99
C LYS A 64 -7.68 20.92 16.21
N MET A 65 -6.89 19.99 15.68
CA MET A 65 -5.59 20.37 15.14
C MET A 65 -5.71 20.24 13.64
N GLU A 66 -6.04 21.37 13.00
CA GLU A 66 -5.85 21.58 11.58
C GLU A 66 -4.37 21.33 11.29
N VAL A 67 -4.08 20.10 10.90
CA VAL A 67 -2.80 19.79 10.27
C VAL A 67 -2.92 20.38 8.88
N THR A 68 -2.34 21.56 8.69
CA THR A 68 -2.00 22.08 7.36
C THR A 68 -0.92 21.14 6.80
N GLU A 69 -1.33 19.94 6.42
CA GLU A 69 -0.48 19.00 5.72
C GLU A 69 -0.21 19.59 4.33
N PRO A 70 1.06 19.64 3.88
CA PRO A 70 1.31 19.95 2.48
C PRO A 70 0.50 18.95 1.68
N ALA A 71 -0.24 19.43 0.68
CA ALA A 71 -1.09 18.61 -0.18
C ALA A 71 -0.26 17.53 -0.89
N VAL A 72 0.04 16.45 -0.18
CA VAL A 72 0.50 15.21 -0.77
C VAL A 72 -0.74 14.68 -1.46
N SER A 73 -0.72 14.75 -2.78
CA SER A 73 -1.77 14.16 -3.62
C SER A 73 -1.89 12.68 -3.26
N LEU A 74 -2.85 12.36 -2.39
CA LEU A 74 -3.11 10.98 -2.00
C LEU A 74 -3.48 10.19 -3.27
N PRO A 75 -3.00 8.95 -3.39
CA PRO A 75 -3.35 8.12 -4.53
C PRO A 75 -4.86 7.94 -4.62
N ALA A 76 -5.40 7.82 -5.83
CA ALA A 76 -6.84 7.70 -6.04
C ALA A 76 -7.35 6.37 -5.48
N PRO A 77 -8.30 6.36 -4.53
CA PRO A 77 -8.88 5.13 -4.03
C PRO A 77 -9.73 4.44 -5.09
N PHE A 78 -9.67 3.12 -5.11
CA PHE A 78 -10.37 2.31 -6.11
C PHE A 78 -11.65 1.65 -5.57
N ALA A 79 -11.80 1.56 -4.25
CA ALA A 79 -12.98 0.96 -3.62
C ALA A 79 -13.35 1.70 -2.33
N LEU A 80 -14.63 1.62 -1.96
CA LEU A 80 -15.19 2.16 -0.74
C LEU A 80 -15.75 1.02 0.11
N VAL A 81 -15.56 1.09 1.41
CA VAL A 81 -16.23 0.20 2.36
C VAL A 81 -17.63 0.72 2.64
N ASP A 82 -18.64 0.01 2.14
CA ASP A 82 -20.05 0.35 2.32
C ASP A 82 -20.64 -0.24 3.60
N ALA A 83 -20.20 -1.44 3.99
CA ALA A 83 -20.67 -2.11 5.20
C ALA A 83 -19.58 -2.98 5.84
N VAL A 84 -19.56 -3.05 7.16
CA VAL A 84 -18.68 -3.96 7.92
C VAL A 84 -19.51 -4.69 8.96
N THR A 85 -19.41 -6.02 9.00
CA THR A 85 -20.15 -6.83 9.96
C THR A 85 -19.38 -6.92 11.28
N GLN A 86 -20.03 -6.69 12.42
CA GLN A 86 -19.39 -6.85 13.71
C GLN A 86 -18.93 -8.30 13.94
N GLY A 87 -17.76 -8.46 14.57
CA GLY A 87 -17.15 -9.77 14.79
C GLY A 87 -16.54 -10.41 13.54
N SER A 88 -16.60 -9.75 12.37
CA SER A 88 -15.91 -10.22 11.17
C SER A 88 -14.41 -9.98 11.23
N PRO A 89 -13.61 -10.68 10.39
CA PRO A 89 -12.18 -10.44 10.27
C PRO A 89 -11.85 -9.00 9.86
N ALA A 90 -12.67 -8.37 9.01
CA ALA A 90 -12.53 -6.97 8.63
C ALA A 90 -12.75 -6.02 9.82
N PHE A 91 -13.75 -6.29 10.66
CA PHE A 91 -13.99 -5.51 11.87
C PHE A 91 -12.85 -5.64 12.87
N GLN A 92 -12.34 -6.87 13.07
CA GLN A 92 -11.20 -7.14 13.94
C GLN A 92 -9.91 -6.46 13.45
N ALA A 93 -9.76 -6.33 12.12
CA ALA A 93 -8.66 -5.58 11.50
C ALA A 93 -8.79 -4.05 11.68
N GLY A 94 -9.95 -3.55 12.14
CA GLY A 94 -10.20 -2.13 12.34
C GLY A 94 -10.75 -1.39 11.12
N LEU A 95 -11.21 -2.10 10.09
CA LEU A 95 -11.93 -1.49 8.96
C LEU A 95 -13.26 -0.94 9.42
N ARG A 96 -13.65 0.20 8.85
CA ARG A 96 -14.89 0.90 9.14
C ARG A 96 -15.62 1.25 7.85
N VAL A 97 -16.92 1.45 7.98
CA VAL A 97 -17.75 1.98 6.90
C VAL A 97 -17.30 3.40 6.56
N GLY A 98 -17.17 3.69 5.27
CA GLY A 98 -16.66 4.96 4.76
C GLY A 98 -15.15 4.97 4.52
N ASP A 99 -14.42 3.90 4.84
CA ASP A 99 -13.00 3.81 4.52
C ASP A 99 -12.81 3.64 3.00
N GLU A 100 -11.94 4.46 2.41
CA GLU A 100 -11.60 4.38 0.99
C GLU A 100 -10.32 3.53 0.81
N ILE A 101 -10.41 2.43 0.07
CA ILE A 101 -9.29 1.51 -0.12
C ILE A 101 -8.34 2.03 -1.21
N LEU A 102 -7.07 2.16 -0.83
CA LEU A 102 -5.93 2.47 -1.70
C LEU A 102 -5.17 1.21 -2.12
N GLU A 103 -5.05 0.28 -1.19
CA GLU A 103 -4.19 -0.90 -1.27
C GLU A 103 -4.89 -2.06 -0.59
N PHE A 104 -4.82 -3.24 -1.19
CA PHE A 104 -5.30 -4.49 -0.62
C PHE A 104 -4.33 -5.64 -0.94
N GLY A 105 -3.42 -5.90 -0.02
CA GLY A 105 -2.43 -6.97 -0.09
C GLY A 105 -1.48 -6.78 -1.28
N SER A 106 -1.70 -7.55 -2.33
CA SER A 106 -0.93 -7.46 -3.58
C SER A 106 -1.64 -6.62 -4.66
N ILE A 107 -2.85 -6.13 -4.38
CA ILE A 107 -3.64 -5.30 -5.28
C ILE A 107 -3.50 -3.85 -4.88
N ASN A 108 -3.06 -3.01 -5.82
CA ASN A 108 -2.93 -1.58 -5.66
C ASN A 108 -3.82 -0.86 -6.68
N THR A 109 -3.94 0.45 -6.55
CA THR A 109 -4.65 1.33 -7.51
C THR A 109 -4.27 1.09 -8.99
N HIS A 110 -3.03 0.67 -9.27
CA HIS A 110 -2.53 0.44 -10.63
C HIS A 110 -2.88 -0.94 -11.19
N ASN A 111 -3.07 -1.94 -10.33
CA ASN A 111 -3.33 -3.33 -10.73
C ASN A 111 -4.78 -3.76 -10.48
N PHE A 112 -5.54 -2.95 -9.75
CA PHE A 112 -6.96 -3.20 -9.52
C PHE A 112 -7.73 -3.09 -10.84
N ARG A 113 -8.32 -4.19 -11.29
CA ARG A 113 -9.25 -4.18 -12.43
C ARG A 113 -10.69 -4.29 -11.94
N ASN A 114 -10.94 -5.26 -11.06
CA ASN A 114 -12.26 -5.52 -10.51
C ASN A 114 -12.19 -6.04 -9.07
N LEU A 115 -13.29 -5.93 -8.33
CA LEU A 115 -13.43 -6.51 -6.99
C LEU A 115 -13.20 -8.02 -6.94
N ARG A 116 -13.32 -8.71 -8.09
CA ARG A 116 -13.00 -10.14 -8.19
C ARG A 116 -11.53 -10.44 -7.89
N ASP A 117 -10.61 -9.54 -8.26
CA ASP A 117 -9.19 -9.71 -8.00
C ASP A 117 -8.91 -9.68 -6.49
N VAL A 118 -9.57 -8.76 -5.78
CA VAL A 118 -9.52 -8.69 -4.31
C VAL A 118 -10.03 -9.99 -3.71
N ALA A 119 -11.20 -10.48 -4.15
CA ALA A 119 -11.74 -11.75 -3.67
C ALA A 119 -10.79 -12.94 -3.94
N SER A 120 -10.14 -12.98 -5.10
CA SER A 120 -9.14 -14.00 -5.41
C SER A 120 -7.92 -13.91 -4.50
N VAL A 121 -7.36 -12.72 -4.26
CA VAL A 121 -6.20 -12.55 -3.35
C VAL A 121 -6.54 -12.96 -1.93
N VAL A 122 -7.74 -12.60 -1.45
CA VAL A 122 -8.26 -12.98 -0.14
C VAL A 122 -8.36 -14.48 0.00
N GLN A 123 -8.86 -15.18 -1.03
CA GLN A 123 -9.02 -16.63 -1.00
C GLN A 123 -7.68 -17.37 -1.03
N HIS A 124 -6.71 -16.89 -1.81
CA HIS A 124 -5.35 -17.46 -1.80
C HIS A 124 -4.55 -17.12 -0.53
N SER A 125 -4.97 -16.07 0.18
CA SER A 125 -4.32 -15.58 1.40
C SER A 125 -5.14 -15.87 2.65
N GLU A 126 -6.01 -16.89 2.59
CA GLU A 126 -6.77 -17.36 3.75
C GLU A 126 -5.81 -17.78 4.87
N GLY A 127 -6.04 -17.27 6.08
CA GLY A 127 -5.21 -17.46 7.25
C GLY A 127 -3.94 -16.59 7.31
N LYS A 128 -3.66 -15.77 6.28
CA LYS A 128 -2.47 -14.91 6.22
C LYS A 128 -2.85 -13.44 6.39
N SER A 129 -2.04 -12.69 7.15
CA SER A 129 -2.24 -11.24 7.29
C SER A 129 -1.88 -10.53 6.00
N LEU A 130 -2.86 -9.78 5.46
CA LEU A 130 -2.76 -8.89 4.33
C LEU A 130 -2.71 -7.45 4.80
N ARG A 131 -1.80 -6.65 4.24
CA ARG A 131 -1.79 -5.21 4.45
C ARG A 131 -2.92 -4.57 3.64
N VAL A 132 -3.66 -3.65 4.24
CA VAL A 132 -4.71 -2.89 3.57
C VAL A 132 -4.48 -1.42 3.87
N GLY A 133 -4.23 -0.62 2.83
CA GLY A 133 -4.11 0.83 2.93
C GLY A 133 -5.47 1.48 2.69
N VAL A 134 -5.93 2.32 3.62
CA VAL A 134 -7.21 3.02 3.51
C VAL A 134 -7.06 4.50 3.80
N ILE A 135 -7.93 5.33 3.23
CA ILE A 135 -8.06 6.74 3.62
C ILE A 135 -9.24 6.86 4.57
N ARG A 136 -8.99 7.45 5.74
CA ARG A 136 -9.99 7.81 6.73
C ARG A 136 -9.81 9.27 7.11
N SER A 137 -10.85 10.08 6.92
CA SER A 137 -10.80 11.53 7.21
C SER A 137 -9.67 12.27 6.48
N GLY A 138 -9.30 11.82 5.28
CA GLY A 138 -8.20 12.42 4.49
C GLY A 138 -6.79 11.99 4.93
N GLN A 139 -6.66 11.02 5.84
CA GLN A 139 -5.38 10.46 6.24
C GLN A 139 -5.27 9.00 5.83
N GLU A 140 -4.08 8.60 5.35
CA GLU A 140 -3.78 7.21 5.02
C GLU A 140 -3.51 6.40 6.29
N VAL A 141 -4.22 5.29 6.43
CA VAL A 141 -4.17 4.36 7.54
C VAL A 141 -3.92 2.97 6.99
N HIS A 142 -2.84 2.33 7.45
CA HIS A 142 -2.57 0.93 7.10
C HIS A 142 -3.09 0.00 8.18
N LEU A 143 -3.89 -0.98 7.76
CA LEU A 143 -4.50 -2.00 8.59
C LEU A 143 -3.98 -3.38 8.18
N ASN A 144 -3.94 -4.31 9.13
CA ASN A 144 -3.62 -5.71 8.85
C ASN A 144 -4.89 -6.53 8.92
N LEU A 145 -5.31 -7.02 7.77
CA LEU A 145 -6.51 -7.82 7.62
C LEU A 145 -6.12 -9.27 7.36
N THR A 146 -6.66 -10.18 8.16
CA THR A 146 -6.42 -11.62 7.99
C THR A 146 -7.70 -12.29 7.52
N PRO A 147 -7.80 -12.72 6.25
CA PRO A 147 -8.96 -13.47 5.78
C PRO A 147 -9.08 -14.78 6.53
N LYS A 148 -10.28 -15.10 7.03
CA LYS A 148 -10.55 -16.38 7.69
C LYS A 148 -12.02 -16.74 7.55
N GLN A 149 -12.33 -18.03 7.63
CA GLN A 149 -13.71 -18.46 7.82
C GLN A 149 -14.27 -17.86 9.12
N TRP A 150 -15.48 -17.32 9.04
CA TRP A 150 -16.19 -16.71 10.16
C TRP A 150 -17.69 -16.97 9.99
N SER A 151 -18.50 -16.58 10.97
CA SER A 151 -19.93 -16.92 11.04
C SER A 151 -20.82 -16.25 9.98
N GLY A 152 -20.26 -15.39 9.12
CA GLY A 152 -21.02 -14.69 8.08
C GLY A 152 -20.66 -15.12 6.66
N ARG A 153 -20.92 -14.24 5.69
CA ARG A 153 -20.68 -14.52 4.27
C ARG A 153 -19.26 -14.12 3.86
N GLY A 154 -18.59 -15.01 3.13
CA GLY A 154 -17.23 -14.79 2.61
C GLY A 154 -16.14 -14.87 3.70
N LEU A 155 -14.94 -14.41 3.37
CA LEU A 155 -13.75 -14.52 4.23
C LEU A 155 -13.40 -13.24 5.01
N LEU A 156 -14.09 -12.14 4.72
CA LEU A 156 -13.80 -10.80 5.25
C LEU A 156 -14.91 -10.23 6.11
N GLY A 157 -16.16 -10.40 5.66
CA GLY A 157 -17.33 -9.79 6.28
C GLY A 157 -17.43 -8.27 6.17
N CYS A 158 -16.96 -7.71 5.05
CA CYS A 158 -17.24 -6.36 4.63
C CYS A 158 -17.83 -6.33 3.21
N ASN A 159 -18.58 -5.27 2.90
CA ASN A 159 -19.05 -4.95 1.56
C ASN A 159 -18.13 -3.88 0.98
N LEU A 160 -17.50 -4.20 -0.16
CA LEU A 160 -16.67 -3.27 -0.92
C LEU A 160 -17.41 -2.89 -2.18
N VAL A 161 -17.44 -1.60 -2.49
CA VAL A 161 -18.08 -1.04 -3.69
C VAL A 161 -16.99 -0.38 -4.52
N PRO A 162 -16.91 -0.63 -5.84
CA PRO A 162 -15.90 0.02 -6.68
C PRO A 162 -16.20 1.52 -6.78
N LEU A 163 -15.18 2.35 -6.58
CA LEU A 163 -15.25 3.78 -6.79
C LEU A 163 -14.85 4.08 -8.23
N HIS A 164 -15.81 4.49 -9.06
CA HIS A 164 -15.53 5.07 -10.37
C HIS A 164 -15.52 6.60 -10.17
N ARG A 165 -14.38 7.24 -10.37
CA ARG A 165 -14.23 8.70 -10.39
C ARG A 165 -13.90 9.17 -11.80
#